data_AF-A0A0N5BBQ1-F1
#
_entry.id   AF-A0A0N5BBQ1-F1
#
_cell.length_a   1.000
_cell.length_b   1.000
_cell.length_c   1.000
_cell.angle_alpha   90.00
_cell.angle_beta   90.00
_cell.angle_gamma   90.00
#
_symmetry.space_group_name_H-M   'P 1'
#
loop_
_entity.id
_entity.type
_entity.pdbx_description
1 polymer ?
#
loop_
_entity_poly.entity_id
_entity_poly.type
_entity_poly.pdbx_seq_one_letter_code
_entity_poly.pdbx_strand_id
1 'polypeptide(L)'
;MCTIISQKQNKYPVLFLCVGETTRYTPFVDIRSTTSYNGVNFAYSSKILGVNFHSEDLLRNPEPKYRGDNFGLVSFVWGDDLNNKENVDYFKNVLNVDGVIYDRIGENEPRQNIFLVAKEARKALLSRSVTPCVSKTVSLNALPNDEPQSVYLDVIESLEILMSNRNHQEKKQ
;
A
#
# COMPACT_ATOMS: atom_id res chain seq x y z
N MET A 1 14.64 3.28 -3.27
CA MET A 1 14.66 3.39 -1.80
C MET A 1 13.53 2.60 -1.13
N CYS A 2 12.26 2.76 -1.55
CA CYS A 2 11.09 2.11 -0.91
C CYS A 2 11.22 0.59 -0.72
N THR A 3 11.69 -0.15 -1.73
CA THR A 3 11.87 -1.62 -1.66
C THR A 3 12.87 -2.04 -0.58
N ILE A 4 13.96 -1.28 -0.42
CA ILE A 4 14.98 -1.60 0.60
C ILE A 4 14.40 -1.36 2.00
N ILE A 5 13.63 -0.28 2.18
CA ILE A 5 12.99 0.03 3.46
C ILE A 5 11.94 -1.04 3.81
N SER A 6 11.09 -1.43 2.85
CA SER A 6 10.06 -2.45 3.10
C SER A 6 10.66 -3.82 3.45
N GLN A 7 11.81 -4.17 2.86
CA GLN A 7 12.52 -5.42 3.14
C GLN A 7 13.30 -5.39 4.45
N LYS A 8 13.96 -4.27 4.79
CA LYS A 8 14.75 -4.16 6.03
C LYS A 8 13.92 -3.86 7.26
N GLN A 9 12.78 -3.19 7.12
CA GLN A 9 11.90 -2.78 8.22
C GLN A 9 10.43 -3.03 7.84
N ASN A 10 10.02 -4.30 7.86
CA ASN A 10 8.65 -4.72 7.52
C ASN A 10 7.59 -4.42 8.60
N LYS A 11 7.99 -3.81 9.72
CA LYS A 11 7.09 -3.40 10.81
C LYS A 11 6.19 -2.22 10.42
N TYR A 12 6.67 -1.34 9.53
CA TYR A 12 5.93 -0.16 9.11
C TYR A 12 5.68 -0.24 7.61
N PRO A 13 4.42 -0.11 7.16
CA PRO A 13 4.12 -0.17 5.74
C PRO A 13 4.71 1.04 5.01
N VAL A 14 5.08 0.82 3.75
CA VAL A 14 5.67 1.84 2.88
C VAL A 14 4.73 2.12 1.71
N LEU A 15 4.44 3.40 1.46
CA LEU A 15 3.78 3.85 0.23
C LEU A 15 4.80 4.50 -0.70
N PHE A 16 4.60 4.35 -2.00
CA PHE A 16 5.43 4.96 -3.03
C PHE A 16 4.93 6.37 -3.35
N LEU A 17 5.79 7.38 -3.20
CA LEU A 17 5.46 8.74 -3.60
C LEU A 17 5.58 8.88 -5.12
N CYS A 18 4.46 9.18 -5.78
CA CYS A 18 4.38 9.39 -7.20
C CYS A 18 3.94 10.83 -7.48
N VAL A 19 4.72 11.54 -8.30
CA VAL A 19 4.36 12.86 -8.81
C VAL A 19 3.49 12.73 -10.04
N GLY A 20 3.78 11.72 -10.87
CA GLY A 20 3.11 11.56 -12.14
C GLY A 20 3.45 12.71 -13.10
N GLU A 21 2.57 12.92 -14.06
CA GLU A 21 2.71 14.00 -15.02
C GLU A 21 2.15 15.28 -14.41
N THR A 22 3.03 16.25 -14.20
CA THR A 22 2.71 17.58 -13.66
C THR A 22 3.37 18.66 -14.51
N THR A 23 2.73 19.81 -14.58
CA THR A 23 3.32 21.03 -15.16
C THR A 23 3.86 21.99 -14.10
N ARG A 24 3.52 21.77 -12.82
CA ARG A 24 3.87 22.67 -11.71
C ARG A 24 5.27 22.46 -11.18
N TYR A 25 5.75 21.22 -11.20
CA TYR A 25 7.03 20.85 -10.62
C TYR A 25 7.96 20.23 -11.64
N THR A 26 9.27 20.36 -11.38
CA THR A 26 10.28 19.62 -12.14
C THR A 26 10.04 18.12 -11.97
N PRO A 27 9.90 17.36 -13.06
CA PRO A 27 9.72 15.91 -12.99
C PRO A 27 10.85 15.24 -12.21
N PHE A 28 10.50 14.22 -11.45
CA PHE A 28 11.50 13.42 -10.76
C PHE A 28 12.37 12.66 -11.77
N VAL A 29 13.65 12.53 -11.44
CA VAL A 29 14.61 11.73 -12.23
C VAL A 29 14.27 10.23 -12.16
N ASP A 30 13.52 9.82 -11.13
CA ASP A 30 13.06 8.43 -10.99
C ASP A 30 11.96 8.10 -12.00
N ILE A 31 12.29 7.31 -13.03
CA ILE A 31 11.37 6.90 -14.09
C ILE A 31 10.10 6.18 -13.58
N ARG A 32 10.16 5.60 -12.37
CA ARG A 32 9.04 4.88 -11.78
C ARG A 32 7.95 5.82 -11.28
N SER A 33 8.27 7.09 -11.04
CA SER A 33 7.31 8.10 -10.57
C SER A 33 6.90 9.09 -11.66
N THR A 34 7.43 8.96 -12.89
CA THR A 34 7.12 9.85 -14.03
C THR A 34 5.66 9.82 -14.43
N THR A 35 4.99 8.68 -14.33
CA THR A 35 3.54 8.57 -14.55
C THR A 35 2.90 7.85 -13.38
N SER A 36 1.65 8.18 -13.05
CA SER A 36 0.92 7.48 -12.00
C SER A 36 0.78 5.97 -12.27
N TYR A 37 0.67 5.56 -13.54
CA TYR A 37 0.68 4.14 -13.91
C TYR A 37 1.98 3.43 -13.57
N ASN A 38 3.13 4.07 -13.81
CA ASN A 38 4.42 3.51 -13.44
C ASN A 38 4.51 3.34 -11.91
N GLY A 39 4.01 4.32 -11.16
CA GLY A 39 3.97 4.24 -9.69
C GLY A 39 3.14 3.06 -9.19
N VAL A 40 1.96 2.85 -9.76
CA VAL A 40 1.07 1.72 -9.45
C VAL A 40 1.73 0.38 -9.80
N ASN A 41 2.27 0.25 -11.01
CA ASN A 41 2.91 -0.99 -11.45
C ASN A 41 4.15 -1.31 -10.59
N PHE A 42 4.92 -0.29 -10.21
CA PHE A 42 6.06 -0.45 -9.31
C PHE A 42 5.64 -0.86 -7.90
N ALA A 43 4.60 -0.24 -7.35
CA ALA A 43 4.12 -0.56 -6.01
C ALA A 43 3.62 -2.00 -5.92
N TYR A 44 2.86 -2.43 -6.92
CA TYR A 44 2.38 -3.80 -7.04
C TYR A 44 3.54 -4.80 -7.19
N SER A 45 4.47 -4.57 -8.13
CA SER A 45 5.58 -5.49 -8.38
C SER A 45 6.57 -5.58 -7.21
N SER A 46 6.78 -4.47 -6.49
CA SER A 46 7.70 -4.40 -5.35
C SER A 46 7.09 -4.85 -4.03
N LYS A 47 5.81 -5.25 -4.03
CA LYS A 47 5.06 -5.66 -2.82
C LYS A 47 5.22 -4.61 -1.70
N ILE A 48 4.88 -3.37 -2.02
CA ILE A 48 4.77 -2.29 -1.04
C ILE A 48 3.29 -1.89 -0.92
N LEU A 49 2.91 -1.26 0.20
CA LEU A 49 1.50 -1.11 0.60
C LEU A 49 0.64 -0.41 -0.45
N GLY A 50 1.20 0.60 -1.12
CA GLY A 50 0.41 1.44 -1.99
C GLY A 50 1.17 2.61 -2.59
N VAL A 51 0.40 3.58 -3.09
CA VAL A 51 0.89 4.75 -3.82
C VAL A 51 0.29 6.02 -3.22
N ASN A 52 1.14 7.03 -3.05
CA ASN A 52 0.75 8.42 -2.81
C ASN A 52 0.78 9.15 -4.15
N PHE A 53 -0.38 9.42 -4.71
CA PHE A 53 -0.54 10.11 -5.98
C PHE A 53 -0.55 11.63 -5.82
N HIS A 54 -0.10 12.33 -6.84
CA HIS A 54 -0.23 13.77 -6.94
C HIS A 54 -1.65 14.17 -7.39
N SER A 55 -2.20 15.22 -6.78
CA SER A 55 -3.56 15.68 -7.03
C SER A 55 -3.78 16.12 -8.47
N GLU A 56 -2.84 16.89 -9.05
CA GLU A 56 -2.95 17.40 -10.43
C GLU A 56 -3.08 16.26 -11.44
N ASP A 57 -2.29 15.20 -11.26
CA ASP A 57 -2.28 14.07 -12.20
C ASP A 57 -3.59 13.27 -12.10
N LEU A 58 -4.08 13.01 -10.88
CA LEU A 58 -5.34 12.29 -10.68
C LEU A 58 -6.59 13.08 -11.07
N LEU A 59 -6.59 14.41 -10.90
CA LEU A 59 -7.68 15.26 -11.38
C LEU A 59 -7.77 15.23 -12.90
N ARG A 60 -6.62 15.10 -13.58
CA ARG A 60 -6.55 14.99 -15.04
C ARG A 60 -6.92 13.58 -15.53
N ASN A 61 -6.46 12.54 -14.83
CA ASN A 61 -6.77 11.16 -15.16
C ASN A 61 -6.91 10.28 -13.90
N PRO A 62 -8.13 9.85 -13.53
CA PRO A 62 -8.36 9.02 -12.36
C PRO A 62 -8.02 7.53 -12.57
N GLU A 63 -7.80 7.07 -13.81
CA GLU A 63 -7.59 5.66 -14.14
C GLU A 63 -6.45 4.95 -13.37
N PRO A 64 -5.29 5.59 -13.09
CA PRO A 64 -4.25 4.97 -12.28
C PRO A 64 -4.75 4.57 -10.88
N LYS A 65 -5.67 5.34 -10.28
CA LYS A 65 -6.27 5.00 -9.00
C LYS A 65 -7.10 3.73 -9.11
N TYR A 66 -7.99 3.63 -10.10
CA TYR A 66 -8.81 2.44 -10.31
C TYR A 66 -7.97 1.20 -10.59
N ARG A 67 -6.86 1.35 -11.33
CA ARG A 67 -5.89 0.27 -11.49
C ARG A 67 -5.25 -0.14 -10.16
N GLY A 68 -4.92 0.82 -9.31
CA GLY A 68 -4.41 0.57 -7.95
C GLY A 68 -5.41 -0.22 -7.09
N ASP A 69 -6.69 0.14 -7.15
CA ASP A 69 -7.77 -0.57 -6.44
C ASP A 69 -7.88 -2.03 -6.92
N ASN A 70 -7.81 -2.26 -8.23
CA ASN A 70 -7.83 -3.60 -8.82
C ASN A 70 -6.64 -4.47 -8.37
N PHE A 71 -5.53 -3.83 -7.99
CA PHE A 71 -4.36 -4.50 -7.42
C PHE A 71 -4.39 -4.61 -5.89
N GLY A 72 -5.43 -4.11 -5.23
CA GLY A 72 -5.55 -4.10 -3.77
C GLY A 72 -4.54 -3.17 -3.08
N LEU A 73 -4.08 -2.13 -3.79
CA LEU A 73 -3.15 -1.15 -3.25
C LEU A 73 -3.89 -0.10 -2.41
N VAL A 74 -3.20 0.47 -1.42
CA VAL A 74 -3.68 1.65 -0.71
C VAL A 74 -3.37 2.91 -1.53
N SER A 75 -4.35 3.80 -1.66
CA SER A 75 -4.29 5.00 -2.48
C SER A 75 -4.42 6.26 -1.62
N PHE A 76 -3.37 7.05 -1.59
CA PHE A 76 -3.36 8.34 -0.90
C PHE A 76 -3.14 9.45 -1.92
N VAL A 77 -3.64 10.66 -1.64
CA VAL A 77 -3.47 11.82 -2.53
C VAL A 77 -2.82 12.96 -1.77
N TRP A 78 -1.87 13.64 -2.40
CA TRP A 78 -1.19 14.84 -1.91
C TRP A 78 -1.07 15.87 -3.04
N GLY A 79 -0.90 17.14 -2.70
CA GLY A 79 -0.64 18.21 -3.67
C GLY A 79 -1.44 19.48 -3.41
N ASP A 80 -1.13 20.52 -4.16
CA ASP A 80 -1.64 21.87 -3.94
C ASP A 80 -3.14 22.02 -4.21
N ASP A 81 -3.73 21.16 -5.04
CA ASP A 81 -5.16 21.21 -5.37
C ASP A 81 -6.05 20.87 -4.17
N LEU A 82 -5.47 20.28 -3.13
CA LEU A 82 -6.15 19.93 -1.88
C LEU A 82 -6.34 21.13 -0.93
N ASN A 83 -5.85 22.32 -1.32
CA ASN A 83 -6.23 23.57 -0.67
C ASN A 83 -7.70 23.94 -0.94
N ASN A 84 -8.30 23.37 -1.97
CA ASN A 84 -9.72 23.53 -2.25
C ASN A 84 -10.54 22.41 -1.59
N LYS A 85 -11.55 22.78 -0.77
CA LYS A 85 -12.48 21.83 -0.14
C LYS A 85 -13.23 20.99 -1.19
N GLU A 86 -13.64 21.57 -2.32
CA GLU A 86 -14.37 20.80 -3.35
C GLU A 86 -13.52 19.65 -3.91
N ASN A 87 -12.21 19.87 -4.10
CA ASN A 87 -11.30 18.82 -4.54
C ASN A 87 -11.08 17.76 -3.46
N VAL A 88 -10.94 18.18 -2.20
CA VAL A 88 -10.85 17.26 -1.07
C VAL A 88 -12.10 16.37 -1.00
N ASP A 89 -13.28 16.94 -1.17
CA ASP A 89 -14.55 16.22 -1.16
C ASP A 89 -14.69 15.31 -2.38
N TYR A 90 -14.22 15.73 -3.56
CA TYR A 90 -14.12 14.87 -4.74
C TYR A 90 -13.25 13.64 -4.46
N PHE A 91 -12.03 13.84 -3.93
CA PHE A 91 -11.12 12.73 -3.66
C PHE A 91 -11.66 11.75 -2.62
N LYS A 92 -12.30 12.27 -1.55
CA LYS A 92 -12.89 11.45 -0.49
C LYS A 92 -14.15 10.72 -0.94
N ASN A 93 -15.09 11.42 -1.56
CA ASN A 93 -16.46 10.92 -1.75
C ASN A 93 -16.71 10.36 -3.16
N VAL A 94 -16.05 10.91 -4.18
CA VAL A 94 -16.27 10.53 -5.59
C VAL A 94 -15.20 9.55 -6.04
N LEU A 95 -13.92 9.96 -5.95
CA LEU A 95 -12.82 9.08 -6.34
C LEU A 95 -12.58 7.98 -5.30
N ASN A 96 -13.01 8.19 -4.05
CA ASN A 96 -12.90 7.27 -2.92
C ASN A 96 -11.48 6.77 -2.69
N VAL A 97 -10.57 7.71 -2.45
CA VAL A 97 -9.19 7.42 -2.03
C VAL A 97 -9.12 7.15 -0.53
N ASP A 98 -8.13 6.37 -0.11
CA ASP A 98 -8.00 5.93 1.29
C ASP A 98 -7.50 7.01 2.23
N GLY A 99 -6.83 8.03 1.68
CA GLY A 99 -6.27 9.12 2.45
C GLY A 99 -6.01 10.35 1.60
N VAL A 100 -6.16 11.52 2.22
CA VAL A 100 -5.86 12.81 1.61
C VAL A 100 -4.91 13.55 2.55
N ILE A 101 -3.76 14.00 2.03
CA ILE A 101 -2.71 14.70 2.77
C ILE A 101 -2.77 16.19 2.40
N TYR A 102 -3.18 17.03 3.34
CA TYR A 102 -3.38 18.46 3.15
C TYR A 102 -3.18 19.20 4.48
N ASP A 103 -2.86 20.49 4.41
CA ASP A 103 -2.41 21.26 5.59
C ASP A 103 -3.56 21.67 6.52
N ARG A 104 -4.71 22.06 5.95
CA ARG A 104 -5.84 22.68 6.69
C ARG A 104 -6.76 21.67 7.38
N ILE A 105 -6.19 20.74 8.14
CA ILE A 105 -6.97 19.69 8.81
C ILE A 105 -7.78 20.24 9.99
N GLY A 106 -9.10 20.10 9.95
CA GLY A 106 -10.00 20.45 11.06
C GLY A 106 -10.44 21.91 11.14
N GLU A 107 -10.24 22.72 10.10
CA GLU A 107 -10.90 24.03 9.99
C GLU A 107 -12.42 23.88 9.79
N ASN A 108 -12.86 22.82 9.10
CA ASN A 108 -14.24 22.68 8.64
C ASN A 108 -14.99 21.45 9.20
N GLU A 109 -14.36 20.60 10.02
CA GLU A 109 -14.95 19.33 10.49
C GLU A 109 -14.69 19.12 11.99
N PRO A 110 -15.69 18.62 12.75
CA PRO A 110 -15.53 18.33 14.17
C PRO A 110 -14.52 17.19 14.38
N ARG A 111 -13.56 17.39 15.29
CA ARG A 111 -12.52 16.40 15.59
C ARG A 111 -13.05 15.32 16.54
N GLN A 112 -12.85 14.06 16.18
CA GLN A 112 -13.02 12.92 17.07
C GLN A 112 -11.71 12.54 17.75
N ASN A 113 -11.78 11.72 18.80
CA ASN A 113 -10.60 11.21 19.51
C ASN A 113 -9.68 10.42 18.56
N ILE A 114 -8.53 11.01 18.23
CA ILE A 114 -7.57 10.53 17.22
C ILE A 114 -7.10 9.10 17.47
N PHE A 115 -6.96 8.68 18.74
CA PHE A 115 -6.44 7.36 19.10
C PHE A 115 -7.35 6.21 18.68
N LEU A 116 -8.67 6.40 18.77
CA LEU A 116 -9.64 5.38 18.39
C LEU A 116 -9.75 5.29 16.87
N VAL A 117 -9.95 6.44 16.22
CA VAL A 117 -10.06 6.56 14.77
C VAL A 117 -8.80 6.02 14.07
N ALA A 118 -7.61 6.36 14.56
CA ALA A 118 -6.36 5.90 13.96
C ALA A 118 -6.18 4.37 14.07
N LYS A 119 -6.62 3.75 15.18
CA LYS A 119 -6.53 2.29 15.36
C LYS A 119 -7.44 1.55 14.38
N GLU A 120 -8.67 2.04 14.22
CA GLU A 120 -9.65 1.44 13.30
C GLU A 120 -9.25 1.64 11.83
N ALA A 121 -8.86 2.86 11.45
CA ALA A 121 -8.40 3.16 10.10
C ALA A 121 -7.17 2.32 9.73
N ARG A 122 -6.17 2.22 10.63
CA ARG A 122 -5.00 1.37 10.41
C ARG A 122 -5.41 -0.09 10.18
N LYS A 123 -6.34 -0.62 10.99
CA LYS A 123 -6.81 -2.01 10.85
C LYS A 123 -7.49 -2.22 9.50
N ALA A 124 -8.37 -1.31 9.08
CA ALA A 124 -9.11 -1.39 7.82
C ALA A 124 -8.18 -1.37 6.60
N LEU A 125 -7.21 -0.46 6.57
CA LEU A 125 -6.24 -0.34 5.46
C LEU A 125 -5.36 -1.59 5.35
N LEU A 126 -4.87 -2.09 6.47
CA LEU A 126 -3.99 -3.26 6.48
C LEU A 126 -4.73 -4.55 6.14
N SER A 127 -6.02 -4.68 6.48
CA SER A 127 -6.81 -5.87 6.11
C SER A 127 -7.09 -5.96 4.62
N ARG A 128 -7.05 -4.85 3.88
CA ARG A 128 -7.32 -4.82 2.43
C ARG A 128 -6.07 -5.08 1.59
N SER A 129 -4.90 -4.76 2.13
CA SER A 129 -3.63 -4.95 1.43
C SER A 129 -3.18 -6.41 1.42
N VAL A 130 -2.92 -6.94 0.23
CA VAL A 130 -2.28 -8.25 0.00
C VAL A 130 -0.78 -8.27 0.35
N THR A 131 -0.19 -7.11 0.67
CA THR A 131 1.23 -6.99 1.01
C THR A 131 1.51 -7.54 2.41
N PRO A 132 2.46 -8.46 2.59
CA PRO A 132 2.80 -9.01 3.90
C PRO A 132 3.50 -7.95 4.77
N CYS A 133 2.71 -7.23 5.56
CA CYS A 133 3.20 -6.48 6.70
C CYS A 133 3.34 -7.45 7.87
N VAL A 134 4.57 -7.67 8.35
CA VAL A 134 4.81 -8.47 9.57
C VAL A 134 4.53 -7.56 10.77
N SER A 135 3.27 -7.21 10.96
CA SER A 135 2.81 -6.67 12.24
C SER A 135 2.74 -7.82 13.23
N LYS A 136 3.89 -8.26 13.75
CA LYS A 136 3.91 -9.08 14.97
C LYS A 136 3.40 -8.19 16.11
N THR A 137 2.10 -8.29 16.41
CA THR A 137 1.59 -7.90 17.71
C THR A 137 2.14 -8.91 18.70
N VAL A 138 3.37 -8.72 19.17
CA VAL A 138 3.81 -9.37 20.40
C VAL A 138 3.09 -8.63 21.51
N SER A 139 1.97 -9.18 21.98
CA SER A 139 1.39 -8.80 23.26
C SER A 139 2.49 -8.98 24.32
N LEU A 140 2.86 -7.90 24.99
CA LEU A 140 3.90 -7.87 26.04
C LEU A 140 3.54 -8.69 27.30
N ASN A 141 2.48 -9.51 27.26
CA ASN A 141 2.04 -10.35 28.36
C ASN A 141 2.23 -11.85 28.10
N ALA A 142 2.93 -12.25 27.02
CA ALA A 142 3.22 -13.67 26.75
C ALA A 142 4.72 -13.88 26.52
N LEU A 143 5.37 -14.46 27.51
CA LEU A 143 6.70 -15.07 27.45
C LEU A 143 6.51 -16.56 27.86
N PRO A 144 7.33 -17.49 27.38
CA PRO A 144 7.28 -18.02 26.02
C PRO A 144 7.20 -19.55 26.06
N ASN A 145 6.18 -20.16 25.48
CA ASN A 145 6.21 -21.59 25.13
C ASN A 145 5.43 -21.73 23.83
N ASP A 146 6.16 -21.79 22.72
CA ASP A 146 5.87 -22.60 21.53
C ASP A 146 6.59 -21.98 20.33
N GLU A 147 7.57 -22.72 19.81
CA GLU A 147 8.14 -22.47 18.50
C GLU A 147 7.03 -22.49 17.42
N PRO A 148 7.04 -21.58 16.44
CA PRO A 148 6.08 -21.63 15.35
C PRO A 148 6.48 -22.71 14.33
N GLN A 149 6.06 -23.95 14.59
CA GLN A 149 6.19 -25.07 13.64
C GLN A 149 5.31 -24.88 12.39
N SER A 150 4.24 -24.09 12.45
CA SER A 150 3.24 -24.02 11.36
C SER A 150 3.76 -23.41 10.06
N VAL A 151 4.61 -22.38 10.13
CA VAL A 151 5.11 -21.69 8.92
C VAL A 151 6.15 -22.52 8.16
N TYR A 152 6.90 -23.37 8.87
CA TYR A 152 7.82 -24.31 8.24
C TYR A 152 7.09 -25.50 7.61
N LEU A 153 6.00 -25.96 8.24
CA LEU A 153 5.21 -27.08 7.72
C LEU A 153 4.56 -26.75 6.38
N ASP A 154 3.98 -25.57 6.20
CA ASP A 154 3.35 -25.17 4.92
C ASP A 154 4.37 -25.08 3.77
N VAL A 155 5.59 -24.61 4.07
CA VAL A 155 6.69 -24.52 3.09
C VAL A 155 7.25 -25.89 2.76
N ILE A 156 7.37 -26.78 3.75
CA ILE A 156 7.82 -28.16 3.55
C ILE A 156 6.79 -28.95 2.77
N GLU A 157 5.50 -28.84 3.09
CA GLU A 157 4.41 -29.51 2.37
C GLU A 157 4.35 -29.05 0.90
N SER A 158 4.51 -27.73 0.67
CA SER A 158 4.60 -27.18 -0.69
C SER A 158 5.81 -27.70 -1.47
N LEU A 159 6.97 -27.86 -0.80
CA LEU A 159 8.18 -28.41 -1.39
C LEU A 159 8.06 -29.92 -1.68
N GLU A 160 7.43 -30.67 -0.79
CA GLU A 160 7.16 -32.10 -0.95
C GLU A 160 6.19 -32.38 -2.10
N ILE A 161 5.13 -31.58 -2.22
CA ILE A 161 4.18 -31.64 -3.35
C ILE A 161 4.92 -31.35 -4.67
N LEU A 162 5.81 -30.35 -4.68
CA LEU A 162 6.58 -30.00 -5.88
C LEU A 162 7.61 -31.07 -6.25
N MET A 163 8.21 -31.74 -5.27
CA MET A 163 9.14 -32.85 -5.47
C MET A 163 8.43 -34.12 -5.93
N SER A 164 7.26 -34.44 -5.37
CA SER A 164 6.44 -35.58 -5.77
C SER A 164 5.94 -35.47 -7.21
N ASN A 165 5.53 -34.27 -7.63
CA ASN A 165 5.08 -34.00 -8.99
C ASN A 165 6.20 -34.09 -10.04
N ARG A 166 7.45 -33.76 -9.67
CA ARG A 166 8.62 -33.95 -10.56
C ARG A 166 8.93 -35.42 -10.80
N ASN A 167 8.88 -36.25 -9.76
CA ASN A 167 9.14 -37.68 -9.85
C ASN A 167 8.09 -38.46 -10.66
N HIS A 168 6.86 -37.96 -10.76
CA HIS A 168 5.81 -38.54 -11.58
C HIS A 168 5.94 -38.22 -13.08
N GLN A 169 6.63 -37.13 -13.44
CA GLN A 169 6.89 -36.78 -14.84
C GLN A 169 8.06 -37.57 -15.42
N GLU A 170 9.08 -37.88 -14.61
CA GLU A 170 10.25 -38.66 -15.04
C GLU A 170 9.96 -40.16 -15.26
N LYS A 171 8.84 -40.69 -14.76
CA LYS A 171 8.42 -42.10 -14.95
C LYS A 171 7.51 -42.35 -16.16
N LYS A 172 7.19 -41.30 -16.95
CA LYS A 172 6.32 -41.40 -18.14
C LYS A 172 7.05 -41.17 -19.47
N GLN A 173 8.38 -41.23 -19.46
CA GLN A 173 9.24 -41.28 -20.64
C GLN A 173 9.97 -42.63 -20.69
#